data_AF-A0A9X4S172-F1
#
_entry.id   AF-A0A9X4S172-F1
#
_cell.length_a   1.000
_cell.length_b   1.000
_cell.length_c   1.000
_cell.angle_alpha   90.00
_cell.angle_beta   90.00
_cell.angle_gamma   90.00
#
_symmetry.space_group_name_H-M   'P 1'
#
loop_
_entity.id
_entity.type
_entity.pdbx_description
1 polymer ?
#
loop_
_entity_poly.entity_id
_entity_poly.type
_entity_poly.pdbx_seq_one_letter_code
_entity_poly.pdbx_strand_id
1 'polypeptide(L)'
;MKSKVLNKYIQLCNSSESHDSDLVSKLEDTTLYNQYSLINKFDETLSEIYKEKNNDENLVLTFNYTKVWDVENVRNIHGDLDNGNIIFGIDYDKLNNNFNKPPIEFSKSYRVLENGLTSTFDISSDIDIIKIYGHGLGKADYSYYQSIFDSVDLYHGKTKVIFFWSDYESKEKEQIHKDFVKGVTNLIEEYGTTVSNKDHGRNLFTKLLLENRLTIEEIPVNELFTYL
;
A
#
# COMPACT_ATOMS: atom_id res chain seq x y z
N MET A 1 -15.60 4.41 8.92
CA MET A 1 -15.62 3.02 9.43
C MET A 1 -15.08 2.00 8.44
N LYS A 2 -15.62 1.86 7.22
CA LYS A 2 -15.07 0.94 6.19
C LYS A 2 -13.55 1.05 6.02
N SER A 3 -13.03 2.27 5.88
CA SER A 3 -11.58 2.51 5.76
C SER A 3 -10.80 2.10 7.02
N LYS A 4 -11.36 2.22 8.22
CA LYS A 4 -10.72 1.79 9.48
C LYS A 4 -10.61 0.26 9.53
N VAL A 5 -11.71 -0.44 9.25
CA VAL A 5 -11.74 -1.92 9.19
C VAL A 5 -10.77 -2.43 8.13
N LEU A 6 -10.81 -1.86 6.93
CA LEU A 6 -9.94 -2.24 5.83
C LEU A 6 -8.45 -2.04 6.16
N ASN A 7 -8.11 -0.88 6.73
CA ASN A 7 -6.74 -0.57 7.11
C ASN A 7 -6.23 -1.55 8.18
N LYS A 8 -7.05 -1.90 9.17
CA LYS A 8 -6.69 -2.88 10.21
C LYS A 8 -6.58 -4.30 9.66
N TYR A 9 -7.46 -4.71 8.75
CA TYR A 9 -7.33 -5.99 8.05
C TYR A 9 -5.97 -6.09 7.34
N ILE A 10 -5.60 -5.09 6.53
CA ILE A 10 -4.33 -5.07 5.79
C ILE A 10 -3.15 -5.10 6.76
N GLN A 11 -3.17 -4.31 7.83
CA GLN A 11 -2.09 -4.27 8.83
C GLN A 11 -1.88 -5.61 9.53
N LEU A 12 -2.96 -6.34 9.84
CA LEU A 12 -2.93 -7.55 10.68
C LEU A 12 -2.85 -8.86 9.87
N CYS A 13 -3.18 -8.83 8.59
CA CYS A 13 -3.12 -9.98 7.69
C CYS A 13 -1.68 -10.23 7.21
N ASN A 14 -1.04 -11.29 7.71
CA ASN A 14 0.36 -11.66 7.38
C ASN A 14 0.48 -13.01 6.65
N SER A 15 -0.62 -13.76 6.47
CA SER A 15 -0.59 -15.15 5.98
C SER A 15 -0.92 -15.25 4.49
N SER A 16 -0.26 -16.22 3.83
CA SER A 16 -0.65 -16.81 2.54
C SER A 16 -1.62 -17.99 2.72
N GLU A 17 -2.09 -18.24 3.94
CA GLU A 17 -3.10 -19.23 4.26
C GLU A 17 -4.45 -18.52 4.31
N SER A 18 -5.36 -19.04 3.48
CA SER A 18 -6.81 -18.79 3.42
C SER A 18 -7.32 -18.07 4.65
N HIS A 19 -7.85 -16.85 4.46
CA HIS A 19 -8.59 -16.03 5.41
C HIS A 19 -8.30 -16.36 6.87
N ASP A 20 -7.49 -15.54 7.55
CA ASP A 20 -7.43 -15.48 9.02
C ASP A 20 -8.86 -15.28 9.54
N SER A 21 -9.61 -16.37 9.63
CA SER A 21 -11.08 -16.36 9.73
C SER A 21 -11.49 -15.84 11.10
N ASP A 22 -10.61 -16.02 12.07
CA ASP A 22 -10.66 -15.33 13.36
C ASP A 22 -10.55 -13.81 13.19
N LEU A 23 -9.56 -13.31 12.43
CA LEU A 23 -9.45 -11.87 12.16
C LEU A 23 -10.64 -11.31 11.39
N VAL A 24 -11.10 -12.00 10.33
CA VAL A 24 -12.27 -11.56 9.55
C VAL A 24 -13.51 -11.53 10.43
N SER A 25 -13.78 -12.60 11.19
CA SER A 25 -14.92 -12.67 12.11
C SER A 25 -14.85 -11.58 13.19
N LYS A 26 -13.69 -11.35 13.80
CA LYS A 26 -13.51 -10.28 14.81
C LYS A 26 -13.78 -8.89 14.23
N LEU A 27 -13.31 -8.64 13.02
CA LEU A 27 -13.52 -7.36 12.34
C LEU A 27 -14.98 -7.20 11.91
N GLU A 28 -15.60 -8.23 11.37
CA GLU A 28 -17.02 -8.27 11.03
C GLU A 28 -17.89 -8.02 12.26
N ASP A 29 -17.65 -8.72 13.37
CA ASP A 29 -18.37 -8.53 14.64
C ASP A 29 -18.23 -7.10 15.17
N THR A 30 -17.06 -6.49 15.00
CA THR A 30 -16.83 -5.09 15.37
C THR A 30 -17.75 -4.15 14.59
N THR A 31 -18.06 -4.47 13.33
CA THR A 31 -18.96 -3.65 12.51
C THR A 31 -20.43 -3.65 12.98
N LEU A 32 -20.87 -4.64 13.77
CA LEU A 32 -22.22 -4.65 14.37
C LEU A 32 -22.45 -3.41 15.26
N TYR A 33 -21.41 -2.90 15.92
CA TYR A 33 -21.54 -1.71 16.76
C TYR A 33 -21.93 -0.46 15.95
N ASN A 34 -21.64 -0.42 14.65
CA ASN A 34 -22.12 0.64 13.77
C ASN A 34 -23.64 0.61 13.60
N GLN A 35 -24.25 -0.57 13.43
CA GLN A 35 -25.71 -0.69 13.30
C GLN A 35 -26.45 -0.16 14.53
N TYR A 36 -25.84 -0.32 15.70
CA TYR A 36 -26.38 0.19 16.96
C TYR A 36 -25.97 1.66 17.27
N SER A 37 -25.29 2.35 16.35
CA SER A 37 -24.73 3.70 16.55
C SER A 37 -23.77 3.81 17.75
N LEU A 38 -23.10 2.71 18.12
CA LEU A 38 -22.16 2.61 19.24
C LEU A 38 -20.72 2.89 18.78
N ILE A 39 -20.47 4.09 18.27
CA ILE A 39 -19.19 4.48 17.65
C ILE A 39 -18.00 4.31 18.61
N ASN A 40 -18.14 4.69 19.88
CA ASN A 40 -17.06 4.54 20.86
C ASN A 40 -16.65 3.08 21.04
N LYS A 41 -17.63 2.17 21.12
CA LYS A 41 -17.39 0.74 21.27
C LYS A 41 -16.75 0.14 20.01
N PHE A 42 -17.14 0.63 18.83
CA PHE A 42 -16.48 0.28 17.57
C PHE A 42 -14.99 0.64 17.60
N ASP A 43 -14.66 1.88 17.96
CA ASP A 43 -13.26 2.35 17.99
C ASP A 43 -12.43 1.66 19.08
N GLU A 44 -13.01 1.41 20.27
CA GLU A 44 -12.37 0.66 21.36
C GLU A 44 -12.04 -0.78 20.94
N THR A 45 -13.02 -1.51 20.42
CA THR A 45 -12.84 -2.92 19.99
C THR A 45 -11.81 -3.03 18.88
N LEU A 46 -11.85 -2.12 17.89
CA LEU A 46 -10.89 -2.09 16.80
C LEU A 46 -9.45 -1.82 17.28
N SER A 47 -9.31 -0.98 18.31
CA SER A 47 -8.02 -0.69 18.95
C SER A 47 -7.49 -1.88 19.74
N GLU A 48 -8.36 -2.66 20.38
CA GLU A 48 -8.00 -3.89 21.10
C GLU A 48 -7.48 -4.96 20.13
N ILE A 49 -8.20 -5.23 19.04
CA ILE A 49 -7.78 -6.16 17.98
C ILE A 49 -6.39 -5.79 17.43
N TYR A 50 -6.13 -4.49 17.29
CA TYR A 50 -4.83 -4.00 16.83
C TYR A 50 -3.70 -4.25 17.86
N LYS A 51 -3.95 -4.01 19.14
CA LYS A 51 -2.95 -4.20 20.20
C LYS A 51 -2.58 -5.67 20.43
N GLU A 52 -3.53 -6.59 20.25
CA GLU A 52 -3.29 -8.04 20.45
C GLU A 52 -2.18 -8.62 19.56
N LYS A 53 -1.90 -8.02 18.38
CA LYS A 53 -0.87 -8.52 17.46
C LYS A 53 0.52 -7.87 17.58
N ASN A 54 0.78 -7.00 18.57
CA ASN A 54 2.03 -6.20 18.74
C ASN A 54 2.37 -5.31 17.53
N ASN A 55 2.30 -3.98 17.69
CA ASN A 55 2.05 -3.10 16.54
C ASN A 55 2.97 -1.88 16.35
N ASP A 56 4.03 -1.73 17.12
CA ASP A 56 4.90 -0.54 17.04
C ASP A 56 5.83 -0.55 15.80
N GLU A 57 5.79 -1.63 15.01
CA GLU A 57 6.70 -1.87 13.86
C GLU A 57 6.09 -1.51 12.49
N ASN A 58 4.79 -1.18 12.43
CA ASN A 58 4.13 -0.93 11.15
C ASN A 58 4.36 0.50 10.66
N LEU A 59 4.97 0.61 9.47
CA LEU A 59 5.13 1.87 8.74
C LEU A 59 4.07 1.97 7.62
N VAL A 60 3.31 3.07 7.59
CA VAL A 60 2.30 3.32 6.55
C VAL A 60 2.70 4.48 5.66
N LEU A 61 2.96 4.16 4.39
CA LEU A 61 3.11 5.15 3.33
C LEU A 61 1.78 5.29 2.58
N THR A 62 1.19 6.47 2.58
CA THR A 62 -0.09 6.72 1.88
C THR A 62 0.04 7.80 0.81
N PHE A 63 -0.64 7.50 -0.30
CA PHE A 63 -0.76 8.31 -1.50
C PHE A 63 -2.09 9.06 -1.54
N ASN A 64 -3.00 8.74 -0.62
CA ASN A 64 -4.31 9.37 -0.50
C ASN A 64 -4.18 10.76 0.13
N TYR A 65 -5.09 11.64 -0.27
CA TYR A 65 -5.24 12.98 0.30
C TYR A 65 -6.03 12.99 1.61
N THR A 66 -6.70 11.88 1.94
CA THR A 66 -7.41 11.70 3.21
C THR A 66 -6.48 11.05 4.23
N LYS A 67 -6.59 11.46 5.50
CA LYS A 67 -5.81 10.83 6.57
C LYS A 67 -6.22 9.38 6.77
N VAL A 68 -5.22 8.54 6.96
CA VAL A 68 -5.39 7.20 7.48
C VAL A 68 -5.60 7.32 8.99
N TRP A 69 -6.68 6.73 9.50
CA TRP A 69 -7.05 6.82 10.90
C TRP A 69 -6.28 5.81 11.75
N ASP A 70 -5.97 6.17 12.99
CA ASP A 70 -5.48 5.25 14.03
C ASP A 70 -4.19 4.51 13.63
N VAL A 71 -3.23 5.25 13.05
CA VAL A 71 -1.87 4.80 12.68
C VAL A 71 -0.85 5.81 13.17
N GLU A 72 0.16 5.36 13.91
CA GLU A 72 1.19 6.24 14.49
C GLU A 72 2.29 6.59 13.48
N ASN A 73 2.87 5.60 12.79
CA ASN A 73 3.97 5.80 11.85
C ASN A 73 3.48 5.97 10.41
N VAL A 74 2.79 7.09 10.13
CA VAL A 74 2.23 7.39 8.82
C VAL A 74 2.99 8.50 8.09
N ARG A 75 3.20 8.33 6.77
CA ARG A 75 3.68 9.40 5.88
C ARG A 75 2.70 9.61 4.73
N ASN A 76 2.14 10.83 4.66
CA ASN A 76 1.31 11.31 3.56
C ASN A 76 2.20 11.98 2.50
N ILE A 77 2.62 11.26 1.47
CA ILE A 77 3.59 11.81 0.49
C ILE A 77 3.00 12.92 -0.37
N HIS A 78 1.68 12.99 -0.48
CA HIS A 78 0.96 14.00 -1.25
C HIS A 78 0.28 15.06 -0.38
N GLY A 79 0.68 15.18 0.90
CA GLY A 79 -0.03 16.00 1.87
C GLY A 79 -1.41 15.45 2.21
N ASP A 80 -2.21 16.23 2.93
CA ASP A 80 -3.55 15.86 3.34
C ASP A 80 -4.55 17.04 3.31
N LEU A 81 -5.83 16.70 3.20
CA LEU A 81 -6.92 17.65 3.07
C LEU A 81 -7.09 18.50 4.33
N ASP A 82 -6.86 17.95 5.51
CA ASP A 82 -7.09 18.65 6.78
C ASP A 82 -6.10 19.80 6.97
N ASN A 83 -4.84 19.57 6.58
CA ASN A 83 -3.78 20.57 6.64
C ASN A 83 -3.76 21.51 5.42
N GLY A 84 -4.58 21.24 4.40
CA GLY A 84 -4.64 22.04 3.18
C GLY A 84 -3.34 22.06 2.37
N ASN A 85 -2.44 21.10 2.59
CA ASN A 85 -1.10 21.03 1.99
C ASN A 85 -1.01 20.00 0.85
N ILE A 86 -2.09 19.89 0.07
CA ILE A 86 -2.20 18.93 -1.02
C ILE A 86 -1.12 19.15 -2.07
N ILE A 87 -0.40 18.08 -2.39
CA ILE A 87 0.64 18.05 -3.41
C ILE A 87 0.13 17.28 -4.63
N PHE A 88 -0.08 18.04 -5.71
CA PHE A 88 -0.28 17.52 -7.06
C PHE A 88 0.88 18.00 -7.95
N GLY A 89 1.17 17.28 -9.02
CA GLY A 89 2.25 17.66 -9.93
C GLY A 89 2.67 16.55 -10.86
N ILE A 90 3.70 16.84 -11.65
CA ILE A 90 4.33 15.90 -12.59
C ILE A 90 5.55 15.27 -11.90
N ASP A 91 5.92 14.04 -12.27
CA ASP A 91 7.14 13.43 -11.76
C ASP A 91 8.37 14.19 -12.30
N TYR A 92 9.35 14.45 -11.43
CA TYR A 92 10.51 15.31 -11.75
C TYR A 92 11.26 14.84 -13.02
N ASP A 93 11.47 13.53 -13.17
CA ASP A 93 12.16 12.96 -14.32
C ASP A 93 11.45 13.20 -15.65
N LYS A 94 10.11 13.31 -15.64
CA LYS A 94 9.33 13.65 -16.83
C LYS A 94 9.53 15.10 -17.25
N LEU A 95 9.91 15.99 -16.34
CA LEU A 95 10.22 17.39 -16.69
C LEU A 95 11.60 17.51 -17.33
N ASN A 96 12.60 16.81 -16.80
CA ASN A 96 13.97 16.90 -17.29
C ASN A 96 14.12 16.39 -18.74
N ASN A 97 13.33 15.38 -19.12
CA ASN A 97 13.44 14.77 -20.45
C ASN A 97 12.64 15.48 -21.55
N ASN A 98 11.71 16.38 -21.19
CA ASN A 98 10.78 16.97 -22.15
C ASN A 98 10.94 18.49 -22.32
N PHE A 99 11.77 19.15 -21.52
CA PHE A 99 11.91 20.61 -21.53
C PHE A 99 13.38 21.03 -21.46
N ASN A 100 13.79 21.97 -22.31
CA ASN A 100 15.13 22.57 -22.26
C ASN A 100 15.36 23.40 -20.98
N LYS A 101 14.28 23.97 -20.43
CA LYS A 101 14.22 24.60 -19.11
C LYS A 101 13.08 23.95 -18.35
N PRO A 102 13.37 22.94 -17.50
CA PRO A 102 12.33 22.22 -16.77
C PRO A 102 11.55 23.16 -15.84
N PRO A 103 10.21 23.16 -15.90
CA PRO A 103 9.38 23.98 -15.01
C PRO A 103 9.22 23.26 -13.67
N ILE A 104 10.31 23.21 -12.89
CA ILE A 104 10.49 22.36 -11.72
C ILE A 104 9.46 22.58 -10.61
N GLU A 105 8.87 23.77 -10.52
CA GLU A 105 7.83 24.16 -9.58
C GLU A 105 6.51 23.38 -9.73
N PHE A 106 6.29 22.75 -10.89
CA PHE A 106 5.17 21.85 -11.12
C PHE A 106 5.50 20.39 -10.80
N SER A 107 6.72 20.08 -10.36
CA SER A 107 7.06 18.73 -9.92
C SER A 107 6.52 18.43 -8.53
N LYS A 108 6.09 17.18 -8.31
CA LYS A 108 5.68 16.72 -6.97
C LYS A 108 6.83 16.89 -5.97
N SER A 109 8.04 16.49 -6.35
CA SER A 109 9.23 16.53 -5.48
C SER A 109 9.60 17.95 -5.04
N TYR A 110 9.51 18.95 -5.94
CA TYR A 110 9.71 20.36 -5.57
C TYR A 110 8.69 20.81 -4.53
N ARG A 111 7.42 20.46 -4.72
CA ARG A 111 6.34 20.84 -3.79
C ARG A 111 6.44 20.13 -2.45
N VAL A 112 6.91 18.88 -2.41
CA VAL A 112 7.23 18.19 -1.15
C VAL A 112 8.31 18.95 -0.38
N LEU A 113 9.37 19.38 -1.07
CA LEU A 113 10.46 20.14 -0.49
C LEU A 113 9.98 21.52 0.01
N GLU A 114 9.21 22.24 -0.80
CA GLU A 114 8.66 23.57 -0.48
C GLU A 114 7.69 23.54 0.70
N ASN A 115 6.84 22.51 0.79
CA ASN A 115 5.91 22.35 1.90
C ASN A 115 6.61 21.97 3.23
N GLY A 116 7.91 21.66 3.22
CA GLY A 116 8.65 21.32 4.43
C GLY A 116 8.12 20.06 5.13
N LEU A 117 7.51 19.14 4.39
CA LEU A 117 7.00 17.86 4.92
C LEU A 117 8.17 16.93 5.26
N THR A 118 8.87 17.23 6.34
CA THR A 118 9.91 16.37 6.91
C THR A 118 9.26 15.26 7.72
N SER A 119 9.60 14.00 7.41
CA SER A 119 9.14 12.83 8.17
C SER A 119 10.32 12.03 8.67
N THR A 120 10.23 11.47 9.88
CA THR A 120 11.15 10.43 10.39
C THR A 120 10.89 9.05 9.78
N PHE A 121 9.99 8.97 8.81
CA PHE A 121 9.64 7.75 8.09
C PHE A 121 10.84 7.26 7.28
N ASP A 122 11.42 6.16 7.75
CA ASP A 122 12.55 5.49 7.12
C ASP A 122 12.11 4.13 6.60
N ILE A 123 12.34 3.86 5.32
CA ILE A 123 12.13 2.53 4.75
C ILE A 123 13.50 1.88 4.74
N SER A 124 13.78 1.08 5.76
CA SER A 124 15.06 0.41 5.95
C SER A 124 15.03 -1.03 5.44
N SER A 125 16.21 -1.62 5.30
CA SER A 125 16.39 -2.96 4.75
C SER A 125 15.91 -4.11 5.66
N ASP A 126 15.50 -3.82 6.89
CA ASP A 126 14.98 -4.76 7.88
C ASP A 126 13.47 -4.97 7.79
N ILE A 127 12.78 -4.35 6.82
CA ILE A 127 11.36 -4.59 6.56
C ILE A 127 11.13 -6.04 6.10
N ASP A 128 10.37 -6.79 6.90
CA ASP A 128 10.03 -8.18 6.60
C ASP A 128 8.97 -8.32 5.50
N ILE A 129 7.94 -7.46 5.53
CA ILE A 129 6.77 -7.55 4.65
C ILE A 129 6.36 -6.16 4.16
N ILE A 130 6.27 -6.00 2.84
CA ILE A 130 5.63 -4.86 2.18
C ILE A 130 4.21 -5.26 1.79
N LYS A 131 3.23 -4.47 2.22
CA LYS A 131 1.81 -4.66 1.89
C LYS A 131 1.31 -3.51 1.03
N ILE A 132 0.74 -3.83 -0.12
CA ILE A 132 0.27 -2.85 -1.10
C ILE A 132 -1.21 -3.03 -1.32
N TYR A 133 -1.99 -1.96 -1.22
CA TYR A 133 -3.41 -1.96 -1.54
C TYR A 133 -3.80 -0.70 -2.31
N GLY A 134 -4.66 -0.86 -3.32
CA GLY A 134 -5.21 0.22 -4.13
C GLY A 134 -4.91 0.07 -5.62
N HIS A 135 -5.41 1.03 -6.42
CA HIS A 135 -5.34 0.99 -7.89
C HIS A 135 -4.00 1.48 -8.48
N GLY A 136 -3.02 1.80 -7.63
CA GLY A 136 -1.76 2.45 -8.01
C GLY A 136 -0.77 1.56 -8.77
N LEU A 137 -1.22 0.61 -9.60
CA LEU A 137 -0.33 -0.22 -10.44
C LEU A 137 -0.07 0.40 -11.83
N GLY A 138 -0.41 1.68 -12.00
CA GLY A 138 -0.15 2.43 -13.22
C GLY A 138 1.31 2.87 -13.31
N LYS A 139 1.82 3.01 -14.53
CA LYS A 139 3.21 3.45 -14.80
C LYS A 139 3.59 4.80 -14.17
N ALA A 140 2.61 5.65 -13.87
CA ALA A 140 2.86 6.94 -13.23
C ALA A 140 3.35 6.80 -11.78
N ASP A 141 3.09 5.67 -11.14
CA ASP A 141 3.42 5.43 -9.73
C ASP A 141 4.64 4.51 -9.55
N TYR A 142 5.19 3.97 -10.65
CA TYR A 142 6.31 2.99 -10.63
C TYR A 142 7.57 3.52 -9.94
N SER A 143 7.86 4.81 -10.04
CA SER A 143 9.02 5.42 -9.37
C SER A 143 8.96 5.30 -7.84
N TYR A 144 7.76 5.33 -7.26
CA TYR A 144 7.58 5.14 -5.83
C TYR A 144 7.84 3.69 -5.43
N TYR A 145 7.28 2.72 -6.17
CA TYR A 145 7.56 1.30 -5.91
C TYR A 145 9.03 0.96 -6.09
N GLN A 146 9.68 1.49 -7.13
CA GLN A 146 11.10 1.32 -7.34
C GLN A 146 11.90 1.79 -6.11
N SER A 147 11.62 3.00 -5.61
CA SER A 147 12.29 3.54 -4.43
C SER A 147 12.08 2.64 -3.19
N ILE A 148 10.87 2.11 -3.00
CA ILE A 148 10.55 1.17 -1.92
C ILE A 148 11.30 -0.15 -2.08
N PHE A 149 11.31 -0.74 -3.28
CA PHE A 149 11.97 -2.03 -3.54
C PHE A 149 13.49 -1.94 -3.47
N ASP A 150 14.07 -0.81 -3.89
CA ASP A 150 15.50 -0.54 -3.75
C ASP A 150 15.92 -0.44 -2.28
N SER A 151 15.09 0.18 -1.44
CA SER A 151 15.39 0.36 -0.01
C SER A 151 15.51 -0.96 0.77
N VAL A 152 14.83 -2.01 0.29
CA VAL A 152 14.86 -3.36 0.90
C VAL A 152 15.73 -4.36 0.13
N ASP A 153 16.42 -3.92 -0.93
CA ASP A 153 17.12 -4.77 -1.90
C ASP A 153 16.24 -5.97 -2.31
N LEU A 154 15.09 -5.72 -2.93
CA LEU A 154 14.07 -6.76 -3.16
C LEU A 154 14.63 -8.03 -3.85
N TYR A 155 15.64 -7.88 -4.72
CA TYR A 155 16.27 -9.01 -5.40
C TYR A 155 17.08 -9.90 -4.44
N HIS A 156 18.02 -9.34 -3.66
CA HIS A 156 18.91 -10.15 -2.79
C HIS A 156 18.38 -10.31 -1.36
N GLY A 157 17.50 -9.41 -0.93
CA GLY A 157 16.89 -9.36 0.39
C GLY A 157 15.88 -10.49 0.63
N LYS A 158 15.27 -10.47 1.82
CA LYS A 158 14.32 -11.49 2.27
C LYS A 158 12.88 -10.98 2.33
N THR A 159 12.67 -9.68 2.10
CA THR A 159 11.37 -9.03 2.18
C THR A 159 10.35 -9.71 1.28
N LYS A 160 9.16 -9.94 1.84
CA LYS A 160 7.97 -10.40 1.12
C LYS A 160 7.14 -9.22 0.65
N VAL A 161 6.44 -9.38 -0.46
CA VAL A 161 5.52 -8.38 -1.02
C VAL A 161 4.16 -9.01 -1.18
N ILE A 162 3.15 -8.42 -0.55
CA ILE A 162 1.75 -8.85 -0.61
C ILE A 162 0.96 -7.74 -1.30
N PHE A 163 0.35 -8.06 -2.44
CA PHE A 163 -0.56 -7.17 -3.12
C PHE A 163 -2.00 -7.57 -2.80
N PHE A 164 -2.73 -6.68 -2.15
CA PHE A 164 -4.14 -6.85 -1.88
C PHE A 164 -4.98 -6.23 -2.99
N TRP A 165 -6.05 -6.92 -3.37
CA TRP A 165 -7.08 -6.42 -4.26
C TRP A 165 -8.48 -6.69 -3.70
N SER A 166 -9.47 -5.96 -4.19
CA SER A 166 -10.88 -6.18 -3.89
C SER A 166 -11.68 -6.01 -5.16
N ASP A 167 -12.85 -6.63 -5.24
CA ASP A 167 -13.80 -6.32 -6.28
C ASP A 167 -14.32 -4.88 -6.16
N TYR A 168 -14.86 -4.36 -7.26
CA TYR A 168 -15.48 -3.04 -7.30
C TYR A 168 -16.57 -3.01 -8.37
N GLU A 169 -17.60 -2.19 -8.11
CA GLU A 169 -18.77 -2.05 -8.98
C GLU A 169 -18.33 -1.51 -10.34
N SER A 170 -18.31 -2.37 -11.38
CA SER A 170 -18.24 -2.04 -12.82
C SER A 170 -17.67 -3.17 -13.68
N LYS A 171 -17.04 -4.19 -13.09
CA LYS A 171 -16.40 -5.29 -13.82
C LYS A 171 -16.66 -6.63 -13.16
N GLU A 172 -16.60 -7.69 -13.96
CA GLU A 172 -16.59 -9.06 -13.43
C GLU A 172 -15.32 -9.29 -12.59
N LYS A 173 -15.50 -9.90 -11.42
CA LYS A 173 -14.43 -10.20 -10.44
C LYS A 173 -13.23 -10.90 -11.08
N GLU A 174 -13.48 -11.84 -11.99
CA GLU A 174 -12.40 -12.55 -12.70
C GLU A 174 -11.57 -11.60 -13.58
N GLN A 175 -12.20 -10.62 -14.25
CA GLN A 175 -11.50 -9.64 -15.06
C GLN A 175 -10.69 -8.68 -14.19
N ILE A 176 -11.24 -8.26 -13.04
CA ILE A 176 -10.52 -7.43 -12.07
C ILE A 176 -9.25 -8.15 -11.61
N HIS A 177 -9.37 -9.42 -11.21
CA HIS A 177 -8.23 -10.23 -10.79
C HIS A 177 -7.18 -10.35 -11.90
N LYS A 178 -7.58 -10.66 -13.14
CA LYS A 178 -6.66 -10.75 -14.29
C LYS A 178 -5.94 -9.43 -14.57
N ASP A 179 -6.66 -8.32 -14.56
CA ASP A 179 -6.10 -6.97 -14.77
C ASP A 179 -5.10 -6.64 -13.65
N PHE A 180 -5.42 -7.00 -12.40
CA PHE A 180 -4.57 -6.77 -11.23
C PHE A 180 -3.29 -7.60 -11.27
N VAL A 181 -3.39 -8.91 -11.53
CA VAL A 181 -2.23 -9.80 -11.71
C VAL A 181 -1.31 -9.26 -12.81
N LYS A 182 -1.88 -8.84 -13.95
CA LYS A 182 -1.11 -8.24 -15.04
C LYS A 182 -0.41 -6.94 -14.60
N GLY A 183 -1.09 -6.10 -13.84
CA GLY A 183 -0.51 -4.88 -13.26
C GLY A 183 0.68 -5.15 -12.36
N VAL A 184 0.56 -6.14 -11.46
CA VAL A 184 1.64 -6.58 -10.56
C VAL A 184 2.82 -7.14 -11.35
N THR A 185 2.57 -8.03 -12.32
CA THR A 185 3.63 -8.56 -13.19
C THR A 185 4.39 -7.44 -13.90
N ASN A 186 3.68 -6.50 -14.53
CA ASN A 186 4.32 -5.39 -15.24
C ASN A 186 5.14 -4.51 -14.30
N LEU A 187 4.66 -4.26 -13.08
CA LEU A 187 5.39 -3.46 -12.09
C LEU A 187 6.72 -4.14 -11.71
N ILE A 188 6.69 -5.43 -11.40
CA ILE A 188 7.89 -6.18 -10.99
C ILE A 188 8.85 -6.34 -12.17
N GLU A 189 8.36 -6.59 -13.39
CA GLU A 189 9.22 -6.66 -14.57
C GLU A 189 9.87 -5.30 -14.91
N GLU A 190 9.11 -4.21 -14.86
CA GLU A 190 9.67 -2.87 -15.08
C GLU A 190 10.74 -2.57 -14.02
N TYR A 191 10.47 -2.85 -12.74
CA TYR A 191 11.47 -2.71 -11.69
C TYR A 191 12.71 -3.56 -11.97
N GLY A 192 12.54 -4.80 -12.44
CA GLY A 192 13.63 -5.67 -12.86
C GLY A 192 14.55 -5.02 -13.92
N THR A 193 14.05 -4.16 -14.80
CA THR A 193 14.88 -3.46 -15.80
C THR A 193 15.86 -2.46 -15.20
N THR A 194 15.62 -2.02 -13.96
CA THR A 194 16.46 -1.05 -13.24
C THR A 194 17.62 -1.72 -12.49
N VAL A 195 17.56 -3.05 -12.33
CA VAL A 195 18.61 -3.85 -11.69
C VAL A 195 19.85 -3.88 -12.59
N SER A 196 21.02 -3.53 -12.03
CA SER A 196 22.28 -3.44 -12.77
C SER A 196 22.67 -4.73 -13.49
N ASN A 197 22.43 -5.88 -12.86
CA ASN A 197 22.57 -7.18 -13.49
C ASN A 197 21.29 -7.54 -14.26
N LYS A 198 21.38 -7.53 -15.60
CA LYS A 198 20.25 -7.80 -16.49
C LYS A 198 19.65 -9.20 -16.32
N ASP A 199 20.47 -10.20 -16.01
CA ASP A 199 20.00 -11.57 -15.78
C ASP A 199 19.27 -11.67 -14.44
N HIS A 200 19.70 -10.90 -13.43
CA HIS A 200 18.96 -10.77 -12.17
C HIS A 200 17.61 -10.10 -12.42
N GLY A 201 17.62 -8.94 -13.08
CA GLY A 201 16.42 -8.18 -13.40
C GLY A 201 15.35 -9.01 -14.12
N ARG A 202 15.74 -9.71 -15.19
CA ARG A 202 14.84 -10.55 -16.00
C ARG A 202 14.19 -11.68 -15.21
N ASN A 203 14.87 -12.21 -14.19
CA ASN A 203 14.41 -13.36 -13.43
C ASN A 203 13.78 -12.99 -12.08
N LEU A 204 13.66 -11.70 -11.75
CA LEU A 204 13.19 -11.24 -10.44
C LEU A 204 11.78 -11.77 -10.12
N PHE A 205 10.83 -11.62 -11.06
CA PHE A 205 9.45 -12.09 -10.85
C PHE A 205 9.41 -13.60 -10.56
N THR A 206 10.08 -14.40 -11.38
CA THR A 206 10.17 -15.86 -11.17
C THR A 206 10.84 -16.22 -9.86
N LYS A 207 11.91 -15.52 -9.47
CA LYS A 207 12.62 -15.73 -8.21
C LYS A 207 11.70 -15.48 -7.01
N LEU A 208 10.99 -14.34 -7.00
CA LEU A 208 10.07 -14.00 -5.91
C LEU A 208 8.96 -15.05 -5.74
N LEU A 209 8.42 -15.58 -6.85
CA LEU A 209 7.43 -16.66 -6.80
C LEU A 209 8.03 -17.97 -6.26
N LEU A 210 9.20 -18.39 -6.74
CA LEU A 210 9.87 -19.61 -6.28
C LEU A 210 10.23 -19.57 -4.78
N GLU A 211 10.49 -18.37 -4.26
CA GLU A 211 10.82 -18.13 -2.85
C GLU A 211 9.59 -17.85 -1.98
N ASN A 212 8.38 -17.87 -2.54
CA ASN A 212 7.13 -17.50 -1.86
C ASN A 212 7.21 -16.09 -1.22
N ARG A 213 7.89 -15.16 -1.90
CA ARG A 213 8.05 -13.76 -1.48
C ARG A 213 7.14 -12.78 -2.21
N LEU A 214 6.34 -13.24 -3.16
CA LEU A 214 5.33 -12.43 -3.84
C LEU A 214 3.98 -13.14 -3.81
N THR A 215 2.98 -12.51 -3.19
CA THR A 215 1.61 -13.01 -3.16
C THR A 215 0.61 -11.94 -3.58
N ILE A 216 -0.53 -12.39 -4.12
CA ILE A 216 -1.67 -11.56 -4.49
C ILE A 216 -2.87 -12.12 -3.72
N GLU A 217 -3.47 -11.30 -2.87
CA GLU A 217 -4.52 -11.72 -1.95
C GLU A 217 -5.80 -10.91 -2.17
N GLU A 218 -6.94 -11.60 -2.20
CA GLU A 218 -8.24 -10.94 -2.25
C GLU A 218 -8.67 -10.55 -0.83
N ILE A 219 -9.10 -9.30 -0.66
CA ILE A 219 -9.74 -8.85 0.57
C ILE A 219 -11.21 -9.31 0.54
N PRO A 220 -11.70 -10.01 1.59
CA PRO A 220 -13.10 -10.44 1.69
C PRO A 220 -14.00 -9.26 2.09
N VAL A 221 -14.12 -8.25 1.21
CA VAL A 221 -14.86 -7.01 1.50
C VAL A 221 -16.34 -7.24 1.80
N ASN A 222 -16.95 -8.27 1.21
CA ASN A 222 -18.35 -8.61 1.47
C ASN A 222 -18.56 -9.12 2.90
N GLU A 223 -17.60 -9.87 3.44
CA GLU A 223 -17.63 -10.36 4.83
C GLU A 223 -17.25 -9.24 5.81
N LEU A 224 -16.18 -8.49 5.51
CA LEU A 224 -15.72 -7.41 6.39
C LEU A 224 -16.74 -6.28 6.54
N PHE A 225 -17.61 -6.08 5.53
CA PHE A 225 -18.56 -4.98 5.51
C PHE A 225 -20.02 -5.43 5.59
N THR A 226 -20.30 -6.67 6.00
CA THR A 226 -21.66 -7.21 6.14
C THR A 226 -22.62 -6.26 6.87
N TYR A 227 -22.13 -5.60 7.92
CA TYR A 227 -22.93 -4.72 8.78
C TYR A 227 -22.64 -3.20 8.63
N LEU A 228 -21.93 -2.77 7.56
CA LEU A 228 -21.59 -1.37 7.26
C LEU A 228 -22.24 -0.82 5.98
#